data_AF-A0A7Z9KWS6-F1
#
_entry.id   AF-A0A7Z9KWS6-F1
#
_cell.length_a   1.000
_cell.length_b   1.000
_cell.length_c   1.000
_cell.angle_alpha   90.00
_cell.angle_beta   90.00
_cell.angle_gamma   90.00
#
_symmetry.space_group_name_H-M   'P 1'
#
loop_
_entity.id
_entity.type
_entity.pdbx_description
1 polymer ?
#
loop_
_entity_poly.entity_id
_entity_poly.type
_entity_poly.pdbx_seq_one_letter_code
_entity_poly.pdbx_strand_id
1 'polypeptide(L)'
;MLVAFRHFPLNFHANAEPAAKAAIAAQNQGKFWEYHDKIFESQDDLSTTRFEAIAKELGLNLETFKKDMKAQETEFQIKGDMVIASKAGIEGTPAFLVNGRKIVGALPFETFKTIIDTEISKINSLLKDGKSIPQARGEMSLFNMKKSLDPNSGGIETLARIDIEGAPGKGAADPLVAIIEFSDFQ
;
A
#
# COMPACT_ATOMS: atom_id res chain seq x y z
N MET A 1 2.60 -14.74 0.90
CA MET A 1 2.21 -13.39 1.35
C MET A 1 2.39 -12.42 0.20
N LEU A 2 1.63 -11.34 0.19
CA LEU A 2 1.77 -10.21 -0.72
C LEU A 2 1.78 -8.93 0.11
N VAL A 3 2.67 -8.01 -0.23
CA VAL A 3 2.68 -6.64 0.30
C VAL A 3 2.38 -5.70 -0.86
N ALA A 4 1.47 -4.76 -0.65
CA ALA A 4 1.14 -3.71 -1.59
C ALA A 4 1.26 -2.34 -0.90
N PHE A 5 1.69 -1.33 -1.64
CA PHE A 5 1.86 0.03 -1.13
C PHE A 5 0.80 0.96 -1.74
N ARG A 6 0.18 1.79 -0.89
CA ARG A 6 -0.77 2.84 -1.27
C ARG A 6 -0.25 4.17 -0.77
N HIS A 7 -0.20 5.15 -1.66
CA HIS A 7 0.26 6.49 -1.32
C HIS A 7 -0.77 7.21 -0.43
N PHE A 8 -0.34 7.67 0.73
CA PHE A 8 -1.16 8.49 1.62
C PHE A 8 -0.40 9.73 2.10
N PRO A 9 0.04 10.62 1.20
CA PRO A 9 0.81 11.81 1.55
C PRO A 9 0.00 12.72 2.47
N LEU A 10 0.48 12.88 3.70
CA LEU A 10 -0.18 13.75 4.67
C LEU A 10 0.08 15.21 4.33
N ASN A 11 -0.96 16.04 4.36
CA ASN A 11 -0.89 17.43 3.91
C ASN A 11 0.05 18.34 4.73
N PHE A 12 0.42 17.92 5.94
CA PHE A 12 1.39 18.60 6.79
C PHE A 12 2.84 18.16 6.55
N HIS A 13 3.08 17.15 5.69
CA HIS A 13 4.41 16.75 5.23
C HIS A 13 4.70 17.38 3.85
N ALA A 14 5.46 18.48 3.86
CA ALA A 14 5.68 19.31 2.66
C ALA A 14 6.21 18.53 1.44
N ASN A 15 7.02 17.49 1.68
CA ASN A 15 7.65 16.70 0.62
C ASN A 15 6.95 15.37 0.32
N ALA A 16 5.87 15.02 1.05
CA ALA A 16 5.20 13.73 0.90
C ALA A 16 4.56 13.55 -0.48
N GLU A 17 3.82 14.55 -0.98
CA GLU A 17 3.21 14.47 -2.31
C GLU A 17 4.26 14.47 -3.44
N PRO A 18 5.28 15.36 -3.46
CA PRO A 18 6.38 15.27 -4.41
C PRO A 18 7.11 13.91 -4.42
N ALA A 19 7.36 13.34 -3.24
CA ALA A 19 7.99 12.03 -3.10
C ALA A 19 7.09 10.89 -3.61
N ALA A 20 5.77 10.96 -3.34
CA ALA A 20 4.81 10.02 -3.90
C ALA A 20 4.78 10.10 -5.44
N LYS A 21 4.78 11.30 -6.02
CA LYS A 21 4.87 11.52 -7.48
C LYS A 21 6.14 10.90 -8.06
N ALA A 22 7.27 11.05 -7.38
CA ALA A 22 8.54 10.44 -7.77
C ALA A 22 8.50 8.91 -7.73
N ALA A 23 7.94 8.32 -6.68
CA ALA A 23 7.78 6.88 -6.56
C ALA A 23 6.85 6.28 -7.64
N ILE A 24 5.76 6.96 -7.98
CA ILE A 24 4.88 6.56 -9.10
C ILE A 24 5.61 6.66 -10.45
N ALA A 25 6.40 7.71 -10.68
CA ALA A 25 7.20 7.83 -11.89
C ALA A 25 8.23 6.68 -12.03
N ALA A 26 8.73 6.14 -10.92
CA ALA A 26 9.54 4.92 -10.92
C ALA A 26 8.69 3.64 -11.11
N GLN A 27 7.48 3.59 -10.55
CA GLN A 27 6.52 2.50 -10.77
C GLN A 27 6.20 2.32 -12.26
N ASN A 28 5.97 3.42 -12.99
CA ASN A 28 5.68 3.41 -14.42
C ASN A 28 6.83 2.82 -15.27
N GLN A 29 8.02 2.76 -14.70
CA GLN A 29 9.22 2.17 -15.31
C GLN A 29 9.62 0.83 -14.65
N GLY A 30 8.75 0.25 -13.83
CA GLY A 30 8.93 -1.07 -13.22
C GLY A 30 9.92 -1.11 -12.05
N LYS A 31 10.23 0.03 -11.42
CA LYS A 31 11.23 0.16 -10.35
C LYS A 31 10.70 0.77 -9.06
N PHE A 32 9.41 0.58 -8.79
CA PHE A 32 8.79 1.13 -7.58
C PHE A 32 9.54 0.72 -6.31
N TRP A 33 9.74 -0.58 -6.07
CA TRP A 33 10.30 -1.07 -4.80
C TRP A 33 11.76 -0.66 -4.61
N GLU A 34 12.57 -0.69 -5.66
CA GLU A 34 13.95 -0.21 -5.57
C GLU A 34 14.02 1.30 -5.32
N TYR A 35 13.10 2.08 -5.91
CA TYR A 35 13.01 3.52 -5.69
C TYR A 35 12.50 3.84 -4.29
N HIS A 36 11.46 3.13 -3.86
CA HIS A 36 10.87 3.18 -2.52
C HIS A 36 11.94 2.97 -1.44
N ASP A 37 12.75 1.91 -1.55
CA ASP A 37 13.78 1.63 -0.57
C ASP A 37 14.81 2.77 -0.52
N LYS A 38 15.24 3.28 -1.68
CA LYS A 38 16.18 4.40 -1.78
C LYS A 38 15.66 5.70 -1.19
N ILE A 39 14.38 6.02 -1.39
CA ILE A 39 13.80 7.26 -0.86
C ILE A 39 13.59 7.13 0.67
N PHE A 40 13.22 5.96 1.19
CA PHE A 40 13.18 5.70 2.64
C PHE A 40 14.56 5.71 3.29
N GLU A 41 15.62 5.31 2.57
CA GLU A 41 17.00 5.48 3.00
C GLU A 41 17.45 6.96 3.01
N SER A 42 16.72 7.86 2.33
CA SER A 42 17.12 9.26 2.06
C SER A 42 16.09 10.28 2.57
N GLN A 43 15.38 9.99 3.67
CA GLN A 43 14.35 10.88 4.22
C GLN A 43 14.91 12.24 4.68
N ASP A 44 16.22 12.35 4.90
CA ASP A 44 16.91 13.60 5.20
C ASP A 44 16.99 14.58 4.01
N ASP A 45 16.80 14.09 2.78
CA ASP A 45 16.76 14.91 1.55
C ASP A 45 15.65 14.44 0.60
N LEU A 46 14.48 15.04 0.74
CA LEU A 46 13.34 14.82 -0.15
C LEU A 46 13.20 15.94 -1.20
N SER A 47 14.32 16.34 -1.80
CA SER A 47 14.34 17.32 -2.89
C SER A 47 14.15 16.69 -4.27
N THR A 48 13.68 17.48 -5.24
CA THR A 48 13.62 17.06 -6.66
C THR A 48 14.97 16.60 -7.19
N THR A 49 16.07 17.27 -6.78
CA THR A 49 17.43 16.87 -7.17
C THR A 49 17.75 15.47 -6.68
N ARG A 50 17.40 15.15 -5.43
CA ARG A 50 17.58 13.80 -4.89
C ARG A 50 16.71 12.78 -5.60
N PHE A 51 15.46 13.13 -5.90
CA PHE A 51 14.55 12.23 -6.61
C PHE A 51 15.10 11.82 -7.99
N GLU A 52 15.62 12.80 -8.74
CA GLU A 52 16.26 12.57 -10.04
C GLU A 52 17.58 11.80 -9.92
N ALA A 53 18.36 12.03 -8.86
CA ALA A 53 19.59 11.30 -8.60
C ALA A 53 19.31 9.81 -8.36
N ILE A 54 18.34 9.49 -7.50
CA ILE A 54 17.90 8.10 -7.26
C ILE A 54 17.40 7.47 -8.56
N ALA A 55 16.58 8.20 -9.35
CA ALA A 55 16.09 7.69 -10.63
C ALA A 55 17.25 7.33 -11.58
N LYS A 56 18.27 8.18 -11.65
CA LYS A 56 19.48 7.95 -12.45
C LYS A 56 20.29 6.75 -11.94
N GLU A 57 20.47 6.61 -10.62
CA GLU A 57 21.15 5.46 -10.00
C GLU A 57 20.49 4.13 -10.35
N LEU A 58 19.15 4.11 -10.42
CA LEU A 58 18.36 2.94 -10.78
C LEU A 58 18.24 2.70 -12.29
N GLY A 59 18.89 3.53 -13.11
CA GLY A 59 18.88 3.41 -14.57
C GLY A 59 17.54 3.79 -15.22
N LEU A 60 16.73 4.60 -14.55
CA LEU A 60 15.47 5.10 -15.11
C LEU A 60 15.72 6.11 -16.24
N ASN A 61 14.81 6.16 -17.21
CA ASN A 61 14.80 7.23 -18.18
C ASN A 61 14.37 8.53 -17.49
N LEU A 62 15.29 9.47 -17.38
CA LEU A 62 15.08 10.69 -16.63
C LEU A 62 14.06 11.64 -17.29
N GLU A 63 13.94 11.62 -18.61
CA GLU A 63 12.94 12.43 -19.32
C GLU A 63 11.52 11.90 -19.05
N THR A 64 11.31 10.59 -19.16
CA THR A 64 10.06 9.91 -18.80
C THR A 64 9.74 10.13 -17.33
N PHE A 65 10.72 9.96 -16.44
CA PHE A 65 10.55 10.15 -15.01
C PHE A 65 10.04 11.57 -14.67
N LYS A 66 10.70 12.60 -15.22
CA LYS A 66 10.31 14.00 -15.03
C LYS A 66 8.93 14.32 -15.58
N LYS A 67 8.56 13.71 -16.71
CA LYS A 67 7.24 13.85 -17.32
C LYS A 67 6.18 13.24 -16.41
N ASP A 68 6.39 12.01 -15.95
CA ASP A 68 5.43 11.26 -15.15
C ASP A 68 5.22 11.91 -13.78
N MET A 69 6.26 12.46 -13.15
CA MET A 69 6.12 13.24 -11.91
C MET A 69 5.15 14.43 -12.03
N LYS A 70 5.00 14.98 -13.24
CA LYS A 70 4.14 16.14 -13.53
C LYS A 70 2.81 15.74 -14.18
N ALA A 71 2.60 14.45 -14.43
CA ALA A 71 1.43 13.96 -15.12
C ALA A 71 0.18 14.04 -14.24
N GLN A 72 -0.96 14.34 -14.85
CA GLN A 72 -2.23 14.42 -14.14
C GLN A 72 -2.66 13.04 -13.63
N GLU A 73 -2.31 12.00 -14.38
CA GLU A 73 -2.53 10.59 -14.07
C GLU A 73 -1.87 10.21 -12.73
N THR A 74 -0.67 10.72 -12.47
CA THR A 74 0.05 10.52 -11.20
C THR A 74 -0.73 11.13 -10.02
N GLU A 75 -1.27 12.34 -10.20
CA GLU A 75 -2.12 12.96 -9.18
C GLU A 75 -3.42 12.19 -8.94
N PHE A 76 -4.01 11.65 -10.01
CA PHE A 76 -5.22 10.83 -9.90
C PHE A 76 -4.95 9.52 -9.18
N GLN A 77 -3.80 8.88 -9.39
CA GLN A 77 -3.40 7.68 -8.66
C GLN A 77 -3.28 7.96 -7.15
N ILE A 78 -2.59 9.05 -6.76
CA ILE A 78 -2.48 9.45 -5.35
C ILE A 78 -3.86 9.72 -4.75
N LYS A 79 -4.72 10.50 -5.44
CA LYS A 79 -6.09 10.77 -4.97
C LYS A 79 -6.91 9.49 -4.84
N GLY A 80 -6.75 8.54 -5.76
CA GLY A 80 -7.39 7.23 -5.70
C GLY A 80 -6.98 6.45 -4.46
N ASP A 81 -5.68 6.40 -4.16
CA ASP A 81 -5.15 5.75 -2.96
C ASP A 81 -5.68 6.40 -1.68
N MET A 82 -5.75 7.74 -1.62
CA MET A 82 -6.32 8.47 -0.49
C MET A 82 -7.81 8.21 -0.29
N VAL A 83 -8.58 8.05 -1.37
CA VAL A 83 -10.00 7.65 -1.29
C VAL A 83 -10.14 6.23 -0.73
N ILE A 84 -9.27 5.30 -1.13
CA ILE A 84 -9.24 3.94 -0.58
C ILE A 84 -8.91 3.98 0.92
N ALA A 85 -7.90 4.77 1.31
CA ALA A 85 -7.52 4.95 2.71
C ALA A 85 -8.68 5.50 3.56
N SER A 86 -9.33 6.56 3.09
CA SER A 86 -10.49 7.18 3.77
C SER A 86 -11.63 6.18 3.95
N LYS A 87 -11.97 5.42 2.90
CA LYS A 87 -12.99 4.37 2.96
C LYS A 87 -12.61 3.23 3.92
N ALA A 88 -11.32 2.95 4.06
CA ALA A 88 -10.78 2.00 5.04
C ALA A 88 -10.63 2.59 6.46
N GLY A 89 -11.10 3.83 6.68
CA GLY A 89 -11.00 4.52 7.98
C GLY A 89 -9.56 4.75 8.41
N ILE A 90 -8.65 5.01 7.46
CA ILE A 90 -7.26 5.33 7.69
C ILE A 90 -7.11 6.85 7.72
N GLU A 91 -6.48 7.33 8.79
CA GLU A 91 -6.37 8.75 9.11
C GLU A 91 -4.90 9.21 9.27
N GLY A 92 -3.94 8.30 9.18
CA GLY A 92 -2.53 8.58 9.37
C GLY A 92 -1.62 7.47 8.85
N THR A 93 -0.32 7.75 8.80
CA THR A 93 0.73 6.85 8.32
C THR A 93 1.75 6.51 9.42
N PRO A 94 2.43 5.35 9.31
CA PRO A 94 2.04 4.23 8.46
C PRO A 94 0.78 3.55 9.05
N ALA A 95 -0.08 3.04 8.17
CA ALA A 95 -1.20 2.19 8.55
C ALA A 95 -1.27 0.97 7.62
N PHE A 96 -1.85 -0.12 8.11
CA PHE A 96 -1.85 -1.39 7.39
C PHE A 96 -3.23 -2.04 7.43
N LEU A 97 -3.56 -2.75 6.36
CA LEU A 97 -4.64 -3.73 6.32
C LEU A 97 -4.02 -5.12 6.12
N VAL A 98 -4.11 -5.98 7.14
CA VAL A 98 -3.69 -7.39 7.03
C VAL A 98 -4.93 -8.26 6.86
N ASN A 99 -5.20 -8.73 5.64
CA ASN A 99 -6.49 -9.34 5.28
C ASN A 99 -7.67 -8.51 5.83
N GLY A 100 -7.69 -7.20 5.56
CA GLY A 100 -8.71 -6.27 6.04
C GLY A 100 -8.66 -5.89 7.52
N ARG A 101 -7.75 -6.48 8.32
CA ARG A 101 -7.54 -6.07 9.72
C ARG A 101 -6.71 -4.80 9.75
N LYS A 102 -7.32 -3.71 10.23
CA LYS A 102 -6.63 -2.42 10.42
C LYS A 102 -5.60 -2.49 11.54
N ILE A 103 -4.39 -2.05 11.23
CA ILE A 103 -3.27 -1.83 12.14
C ILE A 103 -2.79 -0.38 11.94
N VAL A 104 -2.59 0.36 13.02
CA VAL A 104 -2.16 1.76 12.96
C VAL A 104 -0.79 1.89 13.60
N GLY A 105 0.12 2.57 12.89
CA GLY A 105 1.48 2.86 13.33
C GLY A 105 2.48 1.75 13.01
N ALA A 106 3.76 2.12 13.13
CA ALA A 106 4.89 1.21 13.01
C ALA A 106 5.01 0.34 14.27
N LEU A 107 4.26 -0.77 14.31
CA LEU A 107 4.34 -1.72 15.42
C LEU A 107 5.59 -2.61 15.32
N PRO A 108 6.04 -3.21 16.44
CA PRO A 108 7.14 -4.17 16.43
C PRO A 108 6.87 -5.36 15.51
N PHE A 109 7.94 -5.92 14.94
CA PHE A 109 7.88 -7.10 14.06
C PHE A 109 7.08 -8.26 14.67
N GLU A 110 7.29 -8.56 15.96
CA GLU A 110 6.59 -9.65 16.66
C GLU A 110 5.07 -9.47 16.69
N THR A 111 4.61 -8.23 16.76
CA THR A 111 3.18 -7.91 16.70
C THR A 111 2.62 -8.22 15.31
N PHE A 112 3.31 -7.82 14.26
CA PHE A 112 2.94 -8.17 12.88
C PHE A 112 2.95 -9.67 12.67
N LYS A 113 4.01 -10.36 13.10
CA LYS A 113 4.15 -11.81 12.99
C LYS A 113 2.96 -12.53 13.64
N THR A 114 2.61 -12.16 14.87
CA THR A 114 1.48 -12.75 15.60
C THR A 114 0.16 -12.56 14.84
N ILE A 115 -0.06 -11.38 14.27
CA ILE A 115 -1.27 -11.09 13.49
C ILE A 115 -1.28 -11.92 12.20
N ILE A 116 -0.17 -11.95 11.47
CA ILE A 116 -0.03 -12.70 10.22
C ILE A 116 -0.26 -14.21 10.47
N ASP A 117 0.37 -14.78 11.49
CA ASP A 117 0.22 -16.20 11.85
C ASP A 117 -1.24 -16.54 12.23
N THR A 118 -1.92 -15.61 12.90
CA THR A 118 -3.35 -15.74 13.21
C THR A 118 -4.18 -15.76 11.93
N GLU A 119 -3.94 -14.84 11.00
CA GLU A 119 -4.67 -14.77 9.74
C GLU A 119 -4.40 -16.00 8.86
N ILE A 120 -3.15 -16.48 8.78
CA ILE A 120 -2.80 -17.74 8.10
C ILE A 120 -3.58 -18.92 8.69
N SER A 121 -3.64 -19.02 10.02
CA SER A 121 -4.35 -20.11 10.69
C SER A 121 -5.84 -20.12 10.36
N LYS A 122 -6.49 -18.95 10.34
CA LYS A 122 -7.91 -18.82 9.96
C LYS A 122 -8.14 -19.16 8.50
N ILE A 123 -7.30 -18.67 7.60
CA ILE A 123 -7.39 -19.00 6.17
C ILE A 123 -7.25 -20.51 5.97
N ASN A 124 -6.27 -21.16 6.60
CA ASN A 124 -6.09 -22.61 6.53
C ASN A 124 -7.31 -23.39 7.04
N SER A 125 -8.07 -22.87 8.01
CA SER A 125 -9.35 -23.47 8.42
C SER A 125 -10.38 -23.39 7.28
N LEU A 126 -10.56 -22.22 6.67
CA LEU A 126 -11.49 -22.02 5.57
C LEU A 126 -11.14 -22.86 4.33
N LEU A 127 -9.85 -23.09 4.08
CA LEU A 127 -9.39 -23.98 3.02
C LEU A 127 -9.77 -25.45 3.30
N LYS A 128 -9.68 -25.91 4.56
CA LYS A 128 -10.13 -27.25 4.96
C LYS A 128 -11.65 -27.42 4.79
N ASP A 129 -12.39 -26.33 4.91
CA ASP A 129 -13.84 -26.29 4.64
C ASP A 129 -14.17 -26.21 3.13
N GLY A 130 -13.17 -26.34 2.26
CA GLY A 130 -13.34 -26.44 0.81
C GLY A 130 -13.33 -25.11 0.05
N LYS A 131 -13.03 -23.99 0.72
CA LYS A 131 -12.91 -22.67 0.04
C LYS A 131 -11.61 -22.57 -0.74
N SER A 132 -11.62 -21.86 -1.86
CA SER A 132 -10.39 -21.44 -2.54
C SER A 132 -9.68 -20.32 -1.79
N ILE A 133 -8.38 -20.09 -2.05
CA ILE A 133 -7.62 -18.99 -1.44
C ILE A 133 -8.30 -17.63 -1.62
N PRO A 134 -8.75 -17.23 -2.84
CA PRO A 134 -9.47 -15.97 -3.02
C PRO A 134 -10.76 -15.87 -2.20
N GLN A 135 -11.53 -16.96 -2.09
CA GLN A 135 -12.76 -17.00 -1.30
C GLN A 135 -12.45 -16.82 0.20
N ALA A 136 -11.47 -17.58 0.72
CA ALA A 136 -11.07 -17.52 2.12
C ALA A 136 -10.53 -16.12 2.50
N ARG A 137 -9.67 -15.53 1.65
CA ARG A 137 -9.14 -14.17 1.86
C ARG A 137 -10.25 -13.12 1.82
N GLY A 138 -11.14 -13.18 0.83
CA GLY A 138 -12.24 -12.22 0.72
C GLY A 138 -13.18 -12.24 1.91
N GLU A 139 -13.51 -13.43 2.42
CA GLU A 139 -14.31 -13.58 3.64
C GLU A 139 -13.59 -13.05 4.88
N MET A 140 -12.30 -13.33 5.01
CA MET A 140 -11.51 -12.84 6.15
C MET A 140 -11.38 -11.32 6.12
N SER A 141 -11.13 -10.73 4.95
CA SER A 141 -11.12 -9.27 4.76
C SER A 141 -12.45 -8.65 5.14
N LEU A 142 -13.57 -9.22 4.67
CA LEU A 142 -14.90 -8.74 5.03
C LEU A 142 -15.18 -8.85 6.53
N PHE A 143 -14.82 -9.97 7.15
CA PHE A 143 -14.97 -10.20 8.58
C PHE A 143 -14.17 -9.18 9.40
N ASN A 144 -12.91 -8.98 9.07
CA ASN A 144 -12.03 -8.06 9.78
C ASN A 144 -12.47 -6.60 9.59
N MET A 145 -12.85 -6.19 8.37
CA MET A 145 -13.31 -4.83 8.08
C MET A 145 -14.62 -4.50 8.81
N LYS A 146 -15.58 -5.43 8.87
CA LYS A 146 -16.85 -5.24 9.61
C LYS A 146 -16.63 -5.02 11.12
N LYS A 147 -15.52 -5.51 11.66
CA LYS A 147 -15.15 -5.29 13.08
C LYS A 147 -14.53 -3.91 13.31
N SER A 148 -13.90 -3.32 12.29
CA SER A 148 -13.14 -2.07 12.41
C SER A 148 -13.82 -0.84 11.81
N LEU A 149 -14.82 -1.01 10.94
CA LEU A 149 -15.55 0.05 10.25
C LEU A 149 -17.00 0.14 10.73
N ASP A 150 -17.59 1.33 10.61
CA ASP A 150 -19.02 1.52 10.82
C ASP A 150 -19.81 0.57 9.90
N PRO A 151 -20.71 -0.29 10.41
CA PRO A 151 -21.54 -1.18 9.60
C PRO A 151 -22.36 -0.47 8.50
N ASN A 152 -22.61 0.83 8.66
CA ASN A 152 -23.32 1.67 7.70
C ASN A 152 -22.40 2.35 6.68
N SER A 153 -21.07 2.17 6.79
CA SER A 153 -20.14 2.63 5.77
C SER A 153 -20.36 1.82 4.49
N GLY A 154 -21.09 2.41 3.53
CA GLY A 154 -21.25 1.81 2.21
C GLY A 154 -19.88 1.55 1.58
N GLY A 155 -19.67 0.36 1.02
CA GLY A 155 -18.45 0.03 0.27
C GLY A 155 -17.48 -0.96 0.92
N ILE A 156 -17.79 -1.55 2.08
CA ILE A 156 -16.95 -2.59 2.72
C ILE A 156 -16.68 -3.76 1.76
N GLU A 157 -17.69 -4.25 1.04
CA GLU A 157 -17.49 -5.32 0.06
C GLU A 157 -16.59 -4.90 -1.10
N THR A 158 -16.69 -3.65 -1.53
CA THR A 158 -15.86 -3.12 -2.60
C THR A 158 -14.41 -2.99 -2.13
N LEU A 159 -14.16 -2.49 -0.90
CA LEU A 159 -12.82 -2.41 -0.32
C LEU A 159 -12.20 -3.79 -0.08
N ALA A 160 -13.00 -4.77 0.38
CA ALA A 160 -12.54 -6.14 0.53
C ALA A 160 -12.14 -6.79 -0.81
N ARG A 161 -12.61 -6.24 -1.94
CA ARG A 161 -12.24 -6.64 -3.31
C ARG A 161 -11.10 -5.80 -3.91
N ILE A 162 -10.98 -4.52 -3.53
CA ILE A 162 -9.90 -3.61 -3.94
C ILE A 162 -8.68 -3.85 -3.05
N ASP A 163 -7.99 -4.98 -3.23
CA ASP A 163 -6.84 -5.31 -2.38
C ASP A 163 -5.56 -4.63 -2.91
N ILE A 164 -5.31 -4.69 -4.23
CA ILE A 164 -3.97 -4.41 -4.80
C ILE A 164 -3.98 -3.80 -6.21
N GLU A 165 -5.14 -3.60 -6.83
CA GLU A 165 -5.20 -3.15 -8.21
C GLU A 165 -4.63 -1.72 -8.36
N GLY A 166 -3.68 -1.56 -9.28
CA GLY A 166 -2.95 -0.31 -9.49
C GLY A 166 -1.88 0.01 -8.44
N ALA A 167 -1.85 -0.71 -7.32
CA ALA A 167 -0.80 -0.58 -6.32
C ALA A 167 0.43 -1.41 -6.71
N PRO A 168 1.65 -0.91 -6.51
CA PRO A 168 2.84 -1.73 -6.61
C PRO A 168 2.80 -2.82 -5.53
N GLY A 169 2.91 -4.07 -5.96
CA GLY A 169 2.86 -5.25 -5.11
C GLY A 169 4.13 -6.09 -5.20
N LYS A 170 4.51 -6.77 -4.12
CA LYS A 170 5.60 -7.75 -4.08
C LYS A 170 5.19 -8.96 -3.27
N GLY A 171 5.32 -10.16 -3.87
CA GLY A 171 5.00 -11.42 -3.21
C GLY A 171 4.31 -12.42 -4.12
N ALA A 172 3.60 -13.36 -3.51
CA ALA A 172 2.90 -14.43 -4.23
C ALA A 172 1.65 -13.92 -4.96
N ALA A 173 1.33 -14.52 -6.11
CA ALA A 173 0.13 -14.21 -6.88
C ALA A 173 -1.18 -14.59 -6.15
N ASP A 174 -1.18 -15.73 -5.45
CA ASP A 174 -2.29 -16.20 -4.61
C ASP A 174 -1.88 -16.25 -3.13
N PRO A 175 -1.76 -15.10 -2.46
CA PRO A 175 -1.27 -15.06 -1.10
C PRO A 175 -2.35 -15.46 -0.09
N LEU A 176 -2.01 -16.27 0.91
CA LEU A 176 -2.89 -16.50 2.08
C LEU A 176 -3.13 -15.20 2.87
N VAL A 177 -2.13 -14.31 2.86
CA VAL A 177 -2.17 -13.00 3.53
C VAL A 177 -1.74 -11.92 2.56
N ALA A 178 -2.62 -10.94 2.35
CA ALA A 178 -2.31 -9.68 1.72
C ALA A 178 -2.16 -8.58 2.79
N ILE A 179 -1.10 -7.80 2.67
CA ILE A 179 -0.82 -6.64 3.51
C ILE A 179 -0.86 -5.42 2.60
N ILE A 180 -1.76 -4.49 2.88
CA ILE A 180 -1.80 -3.18 2.21
C ILE A 180 -1.23 -2.17 3.18
N GLU A 181 -0.10 -1.58 2.84
CA GLU A 181 0.51 -0.48 3.56
C GLU A 181 0.03 0.85 2.98
N PHE A 182 -0.40 1.75 3.85
CA PHE A 182 -0.72 3.14 3.55
C PHE A 182 0.36 3.98 4.21
N SER A 183 1.20 4.58 3.39
CA SER A 183 2.35 5.34 3.88
C SER A 183 2.60 6.56 3.01
N ASP A 184 3.41 7.45 3.57
CA ASP A 184 4.05 8.54 2.87
C ASP A 184 5.56 8.55 3.13
N PHE A 185 6.23 9.55 2.56
CA PHE A 185 7.65 9.82 2.73
C PHE A 185 7.77 11.19 3.41
N GLN A 186 8.55 11.29 4.49
CA GLN A 186 8.70 12.50 5.30
C GLN A 186 10.07 12.65 5.94
#